data_AF-A0A2V8DMX6-F1
#
_entry.id   AF-A0A2V8DMX6-F1
#
_cell.length_a   1.000
_cell.length_b   1.000
_cell.length_c   1.000
_cell.angle_alpha   90.00
_cell.angle_beta   90.00
_cell.angle_gamma   90.00
#
_symmetry.space_group_name_H-M   'P 1'
#
loop_
_entity.id
_entity.type
_entity.pdbx_description
1 polymer ?
#
loop_
_entity_poly.entity_id
_entity_poly.type
_entity_poly.pdbx_seq_one_letter_code
_entity_poly.pdbx_strand_id
1 'polypeptide(L)'
;MFLAGFGMWAALTVATAALAALPVATLLPLLILAAAFEAVFSLHVGVERIGRYVQVFFEDDSPEGAEPGELRNWEHVAMTFGRPLAGGVIDPLFAMFFMSATVLNFVPVLLAEPMRIEVIVVGTAHVLLIGRILAARRVASRQRAADLERFQQLKHRA
;
A
#
# COMPACT_ATOMS: atom_id res chain seq x y z
N MET A 1 2.88 7.14 8.27
CA MET A 1 2.17 7.48 7.03
C MET A 1 0.71 7.07 7.07
N PHE A 2 0.39 5.78 7.28
CA PHE A 2 -1.01 5.30 7.38
C PHE A 2 -1.89 6.12 8.34
N LEU A 3 -1.51 6.23 9.63
CA LEU A 3 -2.29 6.97 10.63
C LEU A 3 -2.45 8.46 10.30
N ALA A 4 -1.38 9.10 9.80
CA ALA A 4 -1.43 10.49 9.39
C ALA A 4 -2.39 10.71 8.20
N GLY A 5 -2.35 9.81 7.20
CA GLY A 5 -3.27 9.85 6.06
C GLY A 5 -4.72 9.67 6.47
N PHE A 6 -5.01 8.69 7.34
CA PHE A 6 -6.37 8.47 7.86
C PHE A 6 -6.85 9.61 8.76
N GLY A 7 -5.98 10.17 9.60
CA GLY A 7 -6.31 11.34 10.41
C GLY A 7 -6.65 12.56 9.56
N MET A 8 -5.85 12.83 8.52
CA MET A 8 -6.10 13.92 7.58
C MET A 8 -7.37 13.71 6.76
N TRP A 9 -7.62 12.49 6.29
CA TRP A 9 -8.87 12.13 5.62
C TRP A 9 -10.08 12.35 6.52
N ALA A 10 -10.04 11.86 7.78
CA ALA A 10 -11.15 12.01 8.71
C ALA A 10 -11.43 13.49 9.01
N ALA A 11 -10.38 14.28 9.26
CA ALA A 11 -10.51 15.71 9.49
C ALA A 11 -11.13 16.43 8.29
N LEU A 12 -10.68 16.13 7.07
CA LEU A 12 -11.25 16.72 5.85
C LEU A 12 -12.67 16.25 5.57
N THR A 13 -13.00 15.00 5.85
CA THR A 13 -14.36 14.48 5.68
C THR A 13 -15.32 15.25 6.57
N VAL A 14 -14.97 15.46 7.85
CA VAL A 14 -15.78 16.25 8.78
C VAL A 14 -15.85 17.73 8.35
N ALA A 15 -14.70 18.34 8.06
CA ALA A 15 -14.63 19.76 7.71
C ALA A 15 -15.41 20.07 6.41
N THR A 16 -15.24 19.25 5.38
CA THR A 16 -15.90 19.47 4.10
C THR A 16 -17.37 19.07 4.11
N ALA A 17 -17.78 18.09 4.92
CA ALA A 17 -19.21 17.83 5.15
C ALA A 17 -19.93 19.01 5.84
N ALA A 18 -19.22 19.77 6.68
CA ALA A 18 -19.77 20.95 7.35
C ALA A 18 -19.75 22.23 6.49
N LEU A 19 -18.79 22.35 5.57
CA LEU A 19 -18.45 23.63 4.93
C LEU A 19 -18.57 23.64 3.40
N ALA A 20 -18.73 22.48 2.75
CA ALA A 20 -18.70 22.37 1.29
C ALA A 20 -19.92 21.64 0.73
N ALA A 21 -20.32 22.01 -0.49
CA ALA A 21 -21.31 21.29 -1.26
C ALA A 21 -20.71 20.09 -2.00
N LEU A 22 -21.56 19.21 -2.52
CA LEU A 22 -21.15 18.23 -3.51
C LEU A 22 -20.68 18.95 -4.81
N PRO A 23 -19.70 18.37 -5.53
CA PRO A 23 -18.97 17.14 -5.24
C PRO A 23 -17.75 17.32 -4.31
N VAL A 24 -17.39 18.56 -3.97
CA VAL A 24 -16.15 18.89 -3.22
C VAL A 24 -16.08 18.18 -1.88
N ALA A 25 -17.21 18.07 -1.18
CA ALA A 25 -17.34 17.38 0.11
C ALA A 25 -16.90 15.90 0.11
N THR A 26 -16.78 15.28 -1.07
CA THR A 26 -16.37 13.87 -1.18
C THR A 26 -15.10 13.69 -2.00
N LEU A 27 -14.88 14.51 -3.02
CA LEU A 27 -13.69 14.39 -3.86
C LEU A 27 -12.41 14.82 -3.14
N LEU A 28 -12.45 15.88 -2.33
CA LEU A 28 -11.24 16.34 -1.64
C LEU A 28 -10.75 15.31 -0.60
N PRO A 29 -11.60 14.75 0.28
CA PRO A 29 -11.13 13.69 1.17
C PRO A 29 -10.75 12.41 0.42
N LEU A 30 -11.41 12.06 -0.70
CA LEU A 30 -11.02 10.93 -1.56
C LEU A 30 -9.61 11.08 -2.13
N LEU A 31 -9.23 12.29 -2.57
CA LEU A 31 -7.88 12.58 -3.06
C LEU A 31 -6.83 12.38 -1.98
N ILE A 32 -7.13 12.74 -0.73
CA ILE A 32 -6.24 12.48 0.40
C ILE A 32 -6.10 10.98 0.67
N LEU A 33 -7.19 10.22 0.63
CA LEU A 33 -7.09 8.75 0.73
C LEU A 33 -6.22 8.16 -0.38
N ALA A 34 -6.41 8.61 -1.63
CA ALA A 34 -5.62 8.17 -2.77
C ALA A 34 -4.13 8.48 -2.58
N ALA A 35 -3.78 9.71 -2.20
CA ALA A 35 -2.40 10.11 -1.97
C ALA A 35 -1.75 9.34 -0.81
N ALA A 36 -2.48 9.15 0.30
CA ALA A 36 -2.00 8.37 1.43
C ALA A 36 -1.77 6.90 1.05
N PHE A 37 -2.67 6.32 0.24
CA PHE A 37 -2.51 4.97 -0.27
C PHE A 37 -1.26 4.85 -1.16
N GLU A 38 -1.08 5.76 -2.11
CA GLU A 38 0.09 5.77 -3.00
C GLU A 38 1.41 5.93 -2.23
N ALA A 39 1.41 6.75 -1.18
CA ALA A 39 2.58 6.89 -0.31
C ALA A 39 2.91 5.58 0.41
N VAL A 40 1.91 4.91 1.00
CA VAL A 40 2.09 3.59 1.64
C VAL A 40 2.55 2.53 0.64
N PHE A 41 1.92 2.50 -0.54
CA PHE A 41 2.28 1.56 -1.60
C PHE A 41 3.72 1.77 -2.07
N SER A 42 4.11 3.02 -2.35
CA SER A 42 5.47 3.36 -2.78
C SER A 42 6.52 3.00 -1.72
N LEU A 43 6.21 3.23 -0.45
CA LEU A 43 7.08 2.83 0.67
C LEU A 43 7.23 1.31 0.75
N HIS A 44 6.13 0.56 0.65
CA HIS A 44 6.16 -0.90 0.68
C HIS A 44 7.02 -1.47 -0.46
N VAL A 45 6.77 -1.01 -1.69
CA VAL A 45 7.55 -1.36 -2.89
C VAL A 45 9.04 -1.04 -2.71
N GLY A 46 9.36 0.13 -2.17
CA GLY A 46 10.72 0.55 -1.93
C GLY A 46 11.45 -0.30 -0.90
N VAL A 47 10.81 -0.59 0.23
CA VAL A 47 11.39 -1.44 1.30
C VAL A 47 11.60 -2.87 0.81
N GLU A 48 10.64 -3.47 0.11
CA GLU A 48 10.80 -4.80 -0.48
C GLU A 48 11.98 -4.86 -1.44
N ARG A 49 12.14 -3.86 -2.31
CA ARG A 49 13.25 -3.79 -3.25
C ARG A 49 14.61 -3.68 -2.56
N ILE A 50 14.71 -2.83 -1.52
CA ILE A 50 15.94 -2.71 -0.72
C ILE A 50 16.25 -4.04 -0.04
N GLY A 51 15.24 -4.71 0.51
CA GLY A 51 15.37 -6.05 1.10
C GLY A 51 15.98 -7.04 0.10
N ARG A 52 15.41 -7.16 -1.10
CA ARG A 52 15.93 -8.08 -2.14
C ARG A 52 17.36 -7.73 -2.59
N TYR A 53 17.70 -6.45 -2.67
CA TYR A 53 19.07 -6.03 -2.95
C TYR A 53 20.05 -6.50 -1.87
N VAL A 54 19.70 -6.27 -0.60
CA VAL A 54 20.53 -6.73 0.52
C VAL A 54 20.67 -8.25 0.53
N GLN A 55 19.58 -8.98 0.27
CA GLN A 55 19.59 -10.44 0.13
C GLN A 55 20.67 -10.93 -0.83
N VAL A 56 20.58 -10.47 -2.09
CA VAL A 56 21.37 -11.03 -3.19
C VAL A 56 22.84 -10.64 -3.06
N PHE A 57 23.13 -9.40 -2.66
CA PHE A 57 24.49 -8.86 -2.67
C PHE A 57 25.23 -9.02 -1.34
N PHE A 58 24.54 -9.32 -0.23
CA PHE A 58 25.18 -9.37 1.08
C PHE A 58 24.91 -10.64 1.88
N GLU A 59 23.84 -11.40 1.59
CA GLU A 59 23.52 -12.65 2.32
C GLU A 59 23.98 -13.91 1.57
N ASP A 60 23.76 -13.98 0.25
CA ASP A 60 24.02 -15.18 -0.56
C ASP A 60 25.51 -15.59 -0.65
N ASP A 61 26.45 -14.73 -0.23
CA ASP A 61 27.91 -15.00 -0.25
C ASP A 61 28.50 -15.35 1.13
N SER A 62 27.67 -15.81 2.07
CA SER A 62 28.19 -16.26 3.38
C SER A 62 29.21 -17.40 3.18
N PRO A 63 30.46 -17.29 3.70
CA PRO A 63 31.50 -18.29 3.46
C PRO A 63 31.07 -19.68 3.94
N GLU A 64 31.36 -20.72 3.16
CA GLU A 64 31.19 -22.10 3.63
C GLU A 64 32.03 -22.31 4.91
N GLY A 65 31.37 -22.70 6.01
CA GLY A 65 32.00 -22.87 7.32
C GLY A 65 32.02 -21.63 8.21
N ALA A 66 31.33 -20.54 7.84
CA ALA A 66 31.16 -19.36 8.68
C ALA A 66 30.54 -19.70 10.04
N GLU A 67 31.09 -19.16 11.11
CA GLU A 67 30.57 -19.33 12.46
C GLU A 67 29.16 -18.70 12.57
N PRO A 68 28.29 -19.11 13.53
CA PRO A 68 26.93 -18.60 13.64
C PRO A 68 26.80 -17.07 13.77
N GLY A 69 27.86 -16.39 14.23
CA GLY A 69 27.95 -14.92 14.30
C GLY A 69 28.44 -14.24 13.01
N GLU A 70 28.96 -15.01 12.05
CA GLU A 70 29.46 -14.54 10.75
C GLU A 70 28.43 -14.71 9.62
N LEU A 71 27.41 -15.55 9.85
CA LEU A 71 26.30 -15.75 8.91
C LEU A 71 25.51 -14.45 8.73
N ARG A 72 25.56 -13.89 7.52
CA ARG A 72 24.76 -12.75 7.12
C ARG A 72 23.36 -13.22 6.70
N ASN A 73 22.60 -13.76 7.66
CA ASN A 73 21.31 -14.41 7.41
C ASN A 73 20.14 -13.65 8.04
N TRP A 74 20.24 -12.34 8.24
CA TRP A 74 19.23 -11.59 8.99
C TRP A 74 17.89 -11.57 8.26
N GLU A 75 17.85 -11.54 6.93
CA GLU A 75 16.61 -11.65 6.15
C GLU A 75 16.04 -13.07 6.26
N HIS A 76 16.87 -14.10 6.17
CA HIS A 76 16.42 -15.48 6.42
C HIS A 76 15.81 -15.64 7.82
N VAL A 77 16.42 -15.04 8.84
CA VAL A 77 15.90 -15.02 10.22
C VAL A 77 14.61 -14.22 10.29
N ALA A 78 14.54 -13.03 9.70
CA ALA A 78 13.34 -12.20 9.67
C ALA A 78 12.18 -12.86 8.91
N MET A 79 12.45 -13.53 7.79
CA MET A 79 11.48 -14.31 7.02
C MET A 79 11.00 -15.53 7.80
N THR A 80 11.91 -16.22 8.51
CA THR A 80 11.55 -17.36 9.37
C THR A 80 10.69 -16.92 10.55
N PHE A 81 11.03 -15.80 11.18
CA PHE A 81 10.22 -15.16 12.22
C PHE A 81 8.84 -14.74 11.69
N GLY A 82 8.78 -14.23 10.46
CA GLY A 82 7.55 -13.79 9.82
C GLY A 82 6.66 -14.92 9.30
N ARG A 83 7.18 -16.13 9.05
CA ARG A 83 6.42 -17.27 8.47
C ARG A 83 5.18 -17.68 9.29
N PRO A 84 5.24 -17.82 10.62
CA PRO A 84 4.04 -18.07 11.44
C PRO A 84 2.98 -16.97 11.34
N LEU A 85 3.39 -15.76 10.98
CA LEU A 85 2.55 -14.58 10.79
C LEU A 85 2.23 -14.32 9.31
N ALA A 86 2.76 -15.13 8.38
CA ALA A 86 2.52 -15.03 6.95
C ALA A 86 1.11 -15.55 6.66
N GLY A 87 0.14 -14.68 6.86
CA GLY A 87 -1.29 -15.00 6.97
C GLY A 87 -2.03 -14.19 8.03
N GLY A 88 -1.31 -13.35 8.79
CA GLY A 88 -1.88 -12.41 9.74
C GLY A 88 -2.96 -11.53 9.12
N VAL A 89 -3.94 -11.16 9.94
CA VAL A 89 -5.23 -10.55 9.59
C VAL A 89 -5.12 -9.26 8.73
N ILE A 90 -3.97 -8.59 8.72
CA ILE A 90 -3.77 -7.27 8.10
C ILE A 90 -2.76 -7.35 6.95
N ASP A 91 -3.25 -7.16 5.72
CA ASP A 91 -2.46 -6.99 4.50
C ASP A 91 -1.52 -5.76 4.61
N PRO A 92 -0.26 -5.84 4.14
CA PRO A 92 0.76 -4.78 4.34
C PRO A 92 0.44 -3.46 3.64
N LEU A 93 -0.47 -3.47 2.65
CA LEU A 93 -0.97 -2.24 2.02
C LEU A 93 -2.16 -1.64 2.76
N PHE A 94 -2.60 -2.27 3.86
CA PHE A 94 -3.81 -1.91 4.61
C PHE A 94 -5.04 -1.80 3.70
N ALA A 95 -5.10 -2.62 2.65
CA ALA A 95 -6.05 -2.43 1.55
C ALA A 95 -7.50 -2.43 2.00
N MET A 96 -7.87 -3.29 2.95
CA MET A 96 -9.23 -3.33 3.50
C MET A 96 -9.60 -2.02 4.18
N PHE A 97 -8.68 -1.39 4.92
CA PHE A 97 -8.94 -0.09 5.54
C PHE A 97 -9.17 1.01 4.50
N PHE A 98 -8.34 1.06 3.45
CA PHE A 98 -8.51 2.05 2.37
C PHE A 98 -9.78 1.82 1.56
N MET A 99 -10.15 0.56 1.28
CA MET A 99 -11.42 0.24 0.63
C MET A 99 -12.62 0.65 1.48
N SER A 100 -12.61 0.31 2.77
CA SER A 100 -13.67 0.71 3.71
C SER A 100 -13.77 2.23 3.83
N ALA A 101 -12.65 2.94 3.97
CA ALA A 101 -12.63 4.40 4.00
C ALA A 101 -13.17 5.01 2.70
N THR A 102 -12.81 4.43 1.54
CA THR A 102 -13.35 4.85 0.24
C THR A 102 -14.87 4.68 0.19
N VAL A 103 -15.40 3.54 0.64
CA VAL A 103 -16.87 3.33 0.69
C VAL A 103 -17.54 4.31 1.65
N LEU A 104 -16.98 4.51 2.85
CA LEU A 104 -17.52 5.46 3.83
C LEU A 104 -17.47 6.91 3.32
N ASN A 105 -16.45 7.25 2.54
CA ASN A 105 -16.31 8.56 1.90
C ASN A 105 -17.44 8.86 0.89
N PHE A 106 -18.14 7.84 0.41
CA PHE A 106 -19.29 7.99 -0.49
C PHE A 106 -20.61 8.25 0.25
N VAL A 107 -20.67 8.00 1.57
CA VAL A 107 -21.89 8.14 2.38
C VAL A 107 -22.52 9.53 2.28
N PRO A 108 -21.77 10.65 2.32
CA PRO A 108 -22.38 11.98 2.17
C PRO A 108 -23.16 12.15 0.86
N VAL A 109 -22.71 11.53 -0.24
CA VAL A 109 -23.45 11.57 -1.52
C VAL A 109 -24.82 10.92 -1.38
N LEU A 110 -24.90 9.79 -0.66
CA LEU A 110 -26.17 9.07 -0.47
C LEU A 110 -27.18 9.85 0.37
N LEU A 111 -26.72 10.78 1.20
CA LEU A 111 -27.55 11.54 2.14
C LEU A 111 -27.99 12.91 1.59
N ALA A 112 -27.30 13.45 0.59
CA ALA A 112 -27.42 14.85 0.17
C ALA A 112 -28.28 15.06 -1.10
N GLU A 113 -29.27 14.19 -1.35
CA GLU A 113 -30.18 14.26 -2.52
C GLU A 113 -29.48 14.62 -3.85
N PRO A 114 -28.48 13.84 -4.28
CA PRO A 114 -27.55 14.26 -5.32
C PRO A 114 -28.19 14.26 -6.71
N MET A 115 -27.71 15.13 -7.59
CA MET A 115 -28.01 15.06 -9.01
C MET A 115 -27.38 13.80 -9.62
N ARG A 116 -28.01 13.26 -10.68
CA ARG A 116 -27.48 12.08 -11.40
C ARG A 116 -26.02 12.25 -11.85
N ILE A 117 -25.66 13.45 -12.32
CA ILE A 117 -24.29 13.73 -12.78
C ILE A 117 -23.28 13.68 -11.63
N GLU A 118 -23.65 14.14 -10.43
CA GLU A 118 -22.77 14.09 -9.25
C GLU A 118 -22.51 12.65 -8.83
N VAL A 119 -23.56 11.82 -8.83
CA VAL A 119 -23.43 10.38 -8.56
C VAL A 119 -22.50 9.70 -9.56
N ILE A 120 -22.64 10.01 -10.86
CA ILE A 120 -21.79 9.42 -11.91
C ILE A 120 -20.33 9.85 -11.70
N VAL A 121 -20.07 11.14 -11.53
CA VAL A 121 -18.71 11.67 -11.40
C VAL A 121 -18.03 11.16 -10.12
N VAL A 122 -18.70 11.30 -8.98
CA VAL A 122 -18.16 10.89 -7.69
C VAL A 122 -18.04 9.36 -7.64
N GLY A 123 -19.07 8.63 -8.07
CA GLY A 123 -19.07 7.17 -8.11
C GLY A 123 -17.94 6.61 -8.98
N THR A 124 -17.71 7.20 -10.15
CA THR A 124 -16.59 6.81 -11.03
C THR A 124 -15.25 7.00 -10.35
N ALA A 125 -15.03 8.13 -9.68
CA ALA A 125 -13.78 8.39 -8.95
C ALA A 125 -13.54 7.36 -7.84
N HIS A 126 -14.59 6.96 -7.12
CA HIS A 126 -14.49 5.95 -6.06
C HIS A 126 -14.17 4.56 -6.63
N VAL A 127 -14.83 4.16 -7.72
CA VAL A 127 -14.55 2.90 -8.42
C VAL A 127 -13.11 2.88 -8.94
N LEU A 128 -12.60 3.98 -9.47
CA LEU A 128 -11.22 4.09 -9.93
C LEU A 128 -10.22 3.91 -8.78
N LEU A 129 -10.46 4.52 -7.61
CA LEU A 129 -9.60 4.32 -6.44
C LEU A 129 -9.62 2.86 -5.95
N ILE A 130 -10.79 2.24 -5.86
CA ILE A 130 -10.91 0.81 -5.48
C ILE A 130 -10.15 -0.06 -6.50
N GLY A 131 -10.35 0.20 -7.79
CA GLY A 131 -9.63 -0.50 -8.86
C GLY A 131 -8.12 -0.34 -8.74
N ARG A 132 -7.64 0.87 -8.42
CA ARG A 132 -6.22 1.16 -8.18
C ARG A 132 -5.66 0.39 -6.99
N ILE A 133 -6.39 0.31 -5.88
CA ILE A 133 -6.01 -0.47 -4.69
C ILE A 133 -5.87 -1.95 -5.05
N LEU A 134 -6.87 -2.52 -5.74
CA LEU A 134 -6.84 -3.92 -6.18
C LEU A 134 -5.68 -4.20 -7.14
N ALA A 135 -5.41 -3.29 -8.08
CA ALA A 135 -4.26 -3.38 -8.99
C ALA A 135 -2.94 -3.35 -8.21
N ALA A 136 -2.80 -2.47 -7.21
CA ALA A 136 -1.59 -2.37 -6.38
C ALA A 136 -1.28 -3.68 -5.67
N ARG A 137 -2.29 -4.33 -5.07
CA ARG A 137 -2.13 -5.63 -4.38
C ARG A 137 -1.62 -6.70 -5.34
N ARG A 138 -2.19 -6.76 -6.55
CA ARG A 138 -1.74 -7.70 -7.58
C ARG A 138 -0.29 -7.43 -7.99
N VAL A 139 0.08 -6.16 -8.18
CA VAL A 139 1.46 -5.76 -8.51
C VAL A 139 2.42 -6.15 -7.40
N ALA A 140 2.12 -5.80 -6.14
CA ALA A 140 2.98 -6.11 -4.99
C ALA A 140 3.25 -7.62 -4.86
N SER A 141 2.23 -8.46 -5.06
CA SER A 141 2.39 -9.93 -5.01
C SER A 141 3.35 -10.48 -6.08
N ARG A 142 3.38 -9.87 -7.26
CA ARG A 142 4.22 -10.31 -8.39
C ARG A 142 5.61 -9.69 -8.37
N GLN A 143 5.71 -8.46 -7.87
CA GLN A 143 6.95 -7.70 -7.87
C GLN A 143 8.06 -8.42 -7.11
N ARG A 144 7.74 -9.08 -5.98
CA ARG A 144 8.75 -9.73 -5.14
C ARG A 144 9.61 -10.75 -5.89
N ALA A 145 8.98 -11.57 -6.74
CA ALA A 145 9.70 -12.55 -7.56
C ALA A 145 10.51 -11.88 -8.68
N ALA A 146 9.92 -10.90 -9.35
CA ALA A 146 10.57 -10.18 -10.45
C ALA A 146 11.79 -9.36 -10.00
N ASP A 147 11.71 -8.71 -8.83
CA ASP A 147 12.83 -7.94 -8.27
C ASP A 147 13.98 -8.87 -7.88
N LEU A 148 13.69 -10.04 -7.27
CA LEU A 148 14.70 -11.03 -6.92
C LEU A 148 15.45 -11.56 -8.16
N GLU A 149 14.70 -12.02 -9.17
CA GLU A 149 15.28 -12.52 -10.41
C GLU A 149 16.18 -11.47 -11.08
N ARG A 150 15.71 -10.21 -11.11
CA ARG A 150 16.47 -9.11 -11.71
C ARG A 150 17.75 -8.80 -10.94
N PHE A 151 17.73 -8.82 -9.61
CA PHE A 151 18.94 -8.62 -8.81
C PHE A 151 19.94 -9.77 -8.98
N GLN A 152 19.47 -11.01 -9.03
CA GLN A 152 20.33 -12.16 -9.31
C GLN A 152 21.01 -12.01 -10.67
N GLN A 153 20.27 -11.66 -11.73
CA GLN A 153 20.84 -11.41 -13.05
C GLN A 153 21.90 -10.27 -13.04
N LEU A 154 21.68 -9.22 -12.24
CA LEU A 154 22.66 -8.14 -12.08
C LEU A 154 23.94 -8.61 -11.39
N LYS A 155 23.84 -9.42 -10.33
CA LYS A 155 25.00 -9.97 -9.62
C LYS A 155 25.85 -10.88 -10.50
N HIS A 156 25.24 -11.72 -11.33
CA HIS A 156 25.99 -12.61 -12.24
C HIS A 156 26.70 -11.87 -13.39
N ARG A 157 26.33 -10.61 -13.66
CA ARG A 157 26.95 -9.78 -14.72
C ARG A 157 28.04 -8.83 -14.20
N ALA A 158 28.09 -8.61 -12.89
CA ALA A 158 29.07 -7.76 -12.24
C ALA A 158 30.36 -8.55 -11.97
#